data_AF-A0A7V1ANW7-F1
#
_entry.id   AF-A0A7V1ANW7-F1
#
_cell.length_a   1.000
_cell.length_b   1.000
_cell.length_c   1.000
_cell.angle_alpha   90.00
_cell.angle_beta   90.00
_cell.angle_gamma   90.00
#
_symmetry.space_group_name_H-M   'P 1'
#
loop_
_entity.id
_entity.type
_entity.pdbx_description
1 polymer ?
#
loop_
_entity_poly.entity_id
_entity_poly.type
_entity_poly.pdbx_seq_one_letter_code
_entity_poly.pdbx_strand_id
1 'polypeptide(L)'
;MAAQVFSMVLVALWGGFSGLWAEKMKSTIRILYFGFSGLLLTALFDFFTTLSFLVFAGLNQKSFIASVIYGLGFYVLHIVSNFFIFLTVVPLSIQFLQKHGRPFIVEPGPAEGIES
;
A
#
# COMPACT_ATOMS: atom_id res chain seq x y z
N MET A 1 1.90 2.27 18.15
CA MET A 1 0.60 2.30 17.43
C MET A 1 0.39 3.58 16.63
N ALA A 2 0.60 4.79 17.19
CA ALA A 2 0.40 6.04 16.44
C ALA A 2 1.20 6.12 15.13
N ALA A 3 2.49 5.74 15.14
CA ALA A 3 3.33 5.72 13.94
C ALA A 3 2.82 4.71 12.88
N GLN A 4 2.38 3.52 13.30
CA GLN A 4 1.84 2.51 12.39
C GLN A 4 0.55 2.99 11.72
N VAL A 5 -0.37 3.57 12.49
CA VAL A 5 -1.62 4.13 11.96
C VAL A 5 -1.31 5.26 10.97
N PHE A 6 -0.40 6.16 11.31
CA PHE A 6 0.03 7.23 10.43
C PHE A 6 0.65 6.70 9.12
N SER A 7 1.53 5.71 9.20
CA SER A 7 2.13 5.07 8.03
C SER A 7 1.08 4.37 7.16
N MET A 8 0.09 3.70 7.74
CA MET A 8 -1.00 3.07 6.97
C MET A 8 -1.85 4.10 6.22
N VAL A 9 -2.12 5.26 6.81
CA VAL A 9 -2.81 6.37 6.13
C VAL A 9 -2.00 6.87 4.93
N LEU A 10 -0.69 7.07 5.11
CA LEU A 10 0.20 7.47 4.01
C LEU A 10 0.22 6.42 2.89
N VAL A 11 0.24 5.13 3.24
CA VAL A 11 0.22 4.04 2.27
C VAL A 11 -1.08 4.04 1.47
N ALA A 12 -2.21 4.20 2.14
CA ALA A 12 -3.52 4.25 1.49
C ALA A 12 -3.64 5.46 0.54
N LEU A 13 -3.22 6.64 0.99
CA LEU A 13 -3.24 7.86 0.17
C LEU A 13 -2.34 7.73 -1.05
N TRP A 14 -1.13 7.18 -0.87
CA TRP A 14 -0.21 6.95 -1.97
C TRP A 14 -0.77 5.92 -2.97
N GLY A 15 -1.33 4.81 -2.49
CA GLY A 15 -1.96 3.80 -3.35
C GLY A 15 -3.11 4.35 -4.18
N GLY A 16 -4.00 5.14 -3.55
CA GLY A 16 -5.11 5.78 -4.25
C GLY A 16 -4.67 6.81 -5.29
N PHE A 17 -3.76 7.71 -4.90
CA PHE A 17 -3.26 8.76 -5.80
C PHE A 17 -2.42 8.19 -6.95
N SER A 18 -1.53 7.25 -6.65
CA SER A 18 -0.69 6.62 -7.65
C SER A 18 -1.47 5.73 -8.61
N GLY A 19 -2.59 5.13 -8.17
CA GLY A 19 -3.52 4.38 -9.01
C GLY A 19 -4.07 5.21 -10.18
N LEU A 20 -4.44 6.47 -9.93
CA LEU A 20 -4.93 7.41 -10.96
C LEU A 20 -3.86 7.72 -12.01
N TRP A 21 -2.59 7.77 -11.61
CA TRP A 21 -1.48 8.03 -12.51
C TRP A 21 -1.03 6.77 -13.25
N ALA A 22 -1.10 5.62 -12.59
CA ALA A 22 -0.72 4.31 -13.07
C ALA A 22 -1.62 3.81 -14.22
N GLU A 23 -2.89 4.26 -14.30
CA GLU A 23 -3.76 3.95 -15.44
C GLU A 23 -3.24 4.46 -16.78
N LYS A 24 -2.43 5.54 -16.77
CA LYS A 24 -1.82 6.10 -17.99
C LYS A 24 -0.56 5.35 -18.43
N MET A 25 -0.07 4.41 -17.63
CA MET A 25 1.18 3.69 -17.90
C MET A 25 0.93 2.37 -18.64
N LYS A 26 1.92 1.93 -19.42
CA LYS A 26 1.91 0.60 -20.05
C LYS A 26 1.87 -0.49 -18.97
N SER A 27 1.18 -1.60 -19.26
CA SER A 27 0.93 -2.69 -18.29
C SER A 27 2.18 -3.19 -17.55
N THR A 28 3.29 -3.41 -18.26
CA THR A 28 4.55 -3.87 -17.65
C THR A 28 5.18 -2.82 -16.72
N ILE A 29 5.20 -1.56 -17.15
CA ILE A 29 5.76 -0.44 -16.37
C ILE A 29 4.91 -0.22 -15.12
N ARG A 30 3.58 -0.36 -15.25
CA ARG A 30 2.61 -0.24 -14.17
C ARG A 30 2.84 -1.28 -13.07
N ILE A 31 3.06 -2.54 -13.44
CA ILE A 31 3.34 -3.63 -12.50
C ILE A 31 4.62 -3.35 -11.72
N LEU A 32 5.69 -2.96 -12.44
CA LEU A 32 6.97 -2.66 -11.83
C LEU A 32 6.88 -1.45 -10.90
N TYR A 33 6.15 -0.41 -11.29
CA TYR A 33 5.87 0.75 -10.47
C TYR A 33 5.17 0.38 -9.16
N PHE A 34 4.12 -0.44 -9.20
CA PHE A 34 3.44 -0.89 -7.98
C PHE A 34 4.38 -1.70 -7.09
N GLY A 35 5.16 -2.64 -7.64
CA GLY A 35 6.17 -3.38 -6.89
C GLY A 35 7.17 -2.47 -6.17
N PHE A 36 7.82 -1.56 -6.88
CA PHE A 36 8.77 -0.61 -6.27
C PHE A 36 8.12 0.33 -5.27
N SER A 37 6.88 0.76 -5.50
CA SER A 37 6.13 1.55 -4.53
C SER A 37 5.90 0.73 -3.24
N GLY A 38 5.48 -0.53 -3.34
CA GLY A 38 5.29 -1.41 -2.18
C GLY A 38 6.57 -1.60 -1.38
N LEU A 39 7.71 -1.75 -2.06
CA LEU A 39 9.03 -1.83 -1.44
C LEU A 39 9.35 -0.56 -0.64
N LEU A 40 9.25 0.61 -1.27
CA LEU A 40 9.56 1.89 -0.65
C LEU A 40 8.64 2.19 0.54
N LEU A 41 7.33 1.95 0.37
CA LEU A 41 6.34 2.20 1.40
C LEU A 41 6.50 1.27 2.60
N THR A 42 6.82 -0.02 2.36
CA THR A 42 7.09 -0.97 3.44
C THR A 42 8.34 -0.61 4.20
N ALA A 43 9.41 -0.23 3.50
CA ALA A 43 10.64 0.24 4.15
C ALA A 43 10.39 1.49 5.02
N LEU A 44 9.56 2.42 4.55
CA LEU A 44 9.19 3.61 5.31
C LEU A 44 8.34 3.27 6.54
N PHE A 45 7.39 2.34 6.41
CA PHE A 45 6.58 1.83 7.51
C PHE A 45 7.44 1.18 8.60
N ASP A 46 8.37 0.30 8.20
CA ASP A 46 9.28 -0.39 9.11
C ASP A 46 10.21 0.60 9.81
N PHE A 47 10.72 1.60 9.07
CA PHE A 47 11.55 2.65 9.64
C PHE A 47 10.80 3.47 10.70
N PHE A 48 9.61 3.99 10.38
CA PHE A 48 8.84 4.77 11.35
C PHE A 48 8.39 3.96 12.56
N THR A 49 8.09 2.68 12.36
CA THR A 49 7.75 1.77 13.46
C THR A 49 8.97 1.55 14.37
N THR A 50 10.15 1.31 13.80
CA THR A 50 11.41 1.19 14.56
C THR A 50 11.72 2.47 15.34
N LEU A 51 11.59 3.62 14.68
CA LEU A 51 11.86 4.91 15.29
C LEU A 51 10.89 5.19 16.44
N SER A 52 9.61 4.84 16.27
CA SER A 52 8.62 4.93 17.33
C SER A 52 9.00 4.06 18.54
N PHE A 53 9.40 2.80 18.32
CA PHE A 53 9.88 1.95 19.41
C PHE A 53 11.11 2.53 20.10
N LEU A 54 12.04 3.14 19.36
CA LEU A 54 13.21 3.76 19.95
C LEU A 54 12.87 4.97 20.85
N VAL A 55 11.95 5.82 20.38
CA VAL A 55 11.47 6.97 21.16
C VAL A 55 10.82 6.48 22.46
N PHE A 56 9.99 5.43 22.40
CA PHE A 56 9.39 4.83 23.59
C PHE A 56 10.40 4.15 24.53
N ALA A 57 11.48 3.58 24.00
CA ALA A 57 12.54 2.94 24.78
C ALA A 57 13.52 3.94 25.43
N GLY A 58 13.27 5.25 25.32
CA GLY A 58 14.09 6.28 25.97
C GLY A 58 15.35 6.68 25.20
N LEU A 59 15.35 6.55 23.87
CA LEU A 59 16.42 7.04 22.97
C LEU A 59 17.84 6.50 23.29
N ASN A 60 17.94 5.32 23.91
CA ASN A 60 19.25 4.72 24.17
C ASN A 60 19.82 4.13 22.87
N GLN A 61 21.01 4.60 22.47
CA GLN A 61 21.68 4.20 21.23
C GLN A 61 21.99 2.69 21.18
N LYS A 62 22.20 2.05 22.33
CA LYS A 62 22.37 0.59 22.41
C LYS A 62 21.07 -0.16 22.10
N SER A 63 19.95 0.34 22.60
CA SER A 63 18.61 -0.20 22.31
C SER A 63 18.21 -0.01 20.85
N PHE A 64 18.67 1.07 20.21
CA PHE A 64 18.50 1.28 18.76
C PHE A 64 19.17 0.19 17.93
N ILE A 65 20.47 0.01 18.13
CA ILE A 65 21.25 -0.97 17.37
C ILE A 65 20.70 -2.38 17.62
N ALA A 66 20.34 -2.71 18.86
CA ALA A 66 19.68 -3.98 19.18
C ALA A 66 18.36 -4.14 18.42
N SER A 67 17.47 -3.14 18.44
CA SER A 67 16.18 -3.19 17.75
C SER A 67 16.32 -3.32 16.24
N VAL A 68 17.30 -2.65 15.64
CA VAL A 68 17.61 -2.77 14.20
C VAL A 68 18.14 -4.16 13.87
N ILE A 69 19.06 -4.71 14.66
CA ILE A 69 19.64 -6.04 14.42
C ILE A 69 18.58 -7.13 14.57
N TYR A 70 17.80 -7.12 15.65
CA TYR A 70 16.72 -8.09 15.87
C TYR A 70 15.58 -7.91 14.86
N GLY A 71 15.28 -6.67 14.47
CA GLY A 71 14.27 -6.36 13.46
C GLY A 71 14.69 -6.68 12.03
N LEU A 72 15.99 -6.79 11.74
CA LEU A 72 16.51 -6.89 10.37
C LEU A 72 15.94 -8.09 9.60
N GLY A 73 15.88 -9.26 10.25
CA GLY A 73 15.29 -10.46 9.63
C GLY A 73 13.82 -10.27 9.30
N PHE A 74 13.07 -9.64 10.20
CA PHE A 74 11.67 -9.31 9.98
C PHE A 74 11.50 -8.27 8.86
N TYR A 75 12.32 -7.21 8.83
CA TYR A 75 12.26 -6.17 7.79
C TYR A 75 12.57 -6.71 6.41
N VAL A 76 13.59 -7.56 6.28
CA VAL A 76 13.90 -8.18 4.98
C VAL A 76 12.73 -9.03 4.51
N LEU A 77 12.18 -9.89 5.38
CA LEU A 77 11.02 -10.71 5.02
C LEU A 77 9.81 -9.83 4.67
N HIS A 78 9.52 -8.81 5.48
CA HIS A 78 8.38 -7.92 5.27
C HIS A 78 8.48 -7.14 3.96
N ILE A 79 9.65 -6.54 3.68
CA ILE A 79 9.91 -5.79 2.44
C ILE A 79 9.80 -6.70 1.22
N VAL A 80 10.41 -7.90 1.27
CA VAL A 80 10.38 -8.85 0.15
C VAL A 80 8.97 -9.38 -0.08
N SER A 81 8.25 -9.78 0.98
CA SER A 81 6.87 -10.25 0.88
C SER A 81 5.95 -9.16 0.31
N ASN A 82 6.03 -7.93 0.82
CA ASN A 82 5.20 -6.83 0.33
C ASN A 82 5.57 -6.40 -1.09
N PHE A 83 6.83 -6.49 -1.49
CA PHE A 83 7.23 -6.29 -2.88
C PHE A 83 6.47 -7.26 -3.81
N PHE A 84 6.46 -8.56 -3.50
CA PHE A 84 5.74 -9.54 -4.31
C PHE A 84 4.21 -9.34 -4.27
N ILE A 85 3.65 -8.99 -3.11
CA ILE A 85 2.22 -8.67 -2.98
C ILE A 85 1.85 -7.47 -3.88
N PHE A 86 2.64 -6.40 -3.86
CA PHE A 86 2.36 -5.22 -4.69
C PHE A 86 2.61 -5.47 -6.18
N LEU A 87 3.53 -6.38 -6.52
CA LEU A 87 3.80 -6.78 -7.90
C LEU A 87 2.69 -7.68 -8.46
N THR A 88 2.03 -8.47 -7.61
CA THR A 88 1.05 -9.47 -8.04
C THR A 88 -0.38 -9.15 -7.61
N VAL A 89 -0.65 -9.17 -6.30
CA VAL A 89 -1.99 -9.03 -5.70
C VAL A 89 -2.63 -7.70 -6.08
N VAL A 90 -1.90 -6.59 -6.02
CA VAL A 90 -2.45 -5.26 -6.34
C VAL A 90 -2.92 -5.18 -7.81
N PRO A 91 -2.08 -5.42 -8.84
CA PRO A 91 -2.52 -5.34 -10.22
C PRO A 91 -3.55 -6.42 -10.58
N LEU A 92 -3.51 -7.60 -9.95
CA LEU A 92 -4.54 -8.63 -10.11
C LEU A 92 -5.87 -8.20 -9.52
N SER A 93 -5.88 -7.59 -8.34
CA SER A 93 -7.10 -7.08 -7.69
C SER A 93 -7.74 -5.98 -8.53
N ILE A 94 -6.94 -5.05 -9.07
CA ILE A 94 -7.45 -4.00 -9.97
C ILE A 94 -8.07 -4.63 -11.21
N GLN A 95 -7.40 -5.57 -11.87
CA GLN A 95 -7.95 -6.25 -13.05
C GLN A 95 -9.22 -7.04 -12.73
N PHE A 96 -9.26 -7.71 -11.58
CA PHE A 96 -10.43 -8.46 -11.12
C PHE A 96 -11.62 -7.53 -10.88
N LEU A 97 -11.40 -6.40 -10.22
CA LEU A 97 -12.43 -5.38 -9.97
C LEU A 97 -12.88 -4.70 -11.26
N GLN A 98 -11.99 -4.44 -12.20
CA GLN A 98 -12.38 -3.90 -13.52
C GLN A 98 -13.22 -4.90 -14.32
N LYS A 99 -12.97 -6.21 -14.17
CA LYS A 99 -13.68 -7.26 -14.92
C LYS A 99 -15.02 -7.67 -14.29
N HIS A 100 -15.12 -7.71 -12.96
CA HIS A 100 -16.30 -8.23 -12.24
C HIS A 100 -16.93 -7.22 -11.28
N GLY A 101 -16.32 -6.04 -11.10
CA GLY A 101 -16.88 -4.99 -10.27
C GLY A 101 -18.18 -4.48 -10.85
N ARG A 102 -19.23 -4.48 -10.05
CA ARG A 102 -20.46 -3.76 -10.41
C ARG A 102 -20.15 -2.26 -10.37
N PRO A 103 -20.62 -1.46 -11.35
CA PRO A 103 -20.47 -0.02 -11.29
C PRO A 103 -21.12 0.48 -10.00
N PHE A 104 -20.35 1.20 -9.19
CA PHE A 104 -20.82 1.74 -7.91
C PHE A 104 -21.82 2.89 -8.13
N ILE A 105 -21.75 3.53 -9.29
CA ILE A 105 -22.76 4.45 -9.79
C ILE A 105 -23.82 3.61 -10.51
N VAL A 106 -24.97 3.42 -9.87
CA VAL A 106 -26.19 2.99 -10.57
C VAL A 106 -26.61 4.17 -11.42
N GLU A 107 -26.39 4.12 -12.74
CA GLU A 107 -27.04 5.07 -13.63
C GLU A 107 -28.55 4.92 -13.41
N PRO A 108 -29.30 6.02 -13.16
CA PRO A 108 -30.74 5.93 -13.07
C PRO A 108 -31.24 5.28 -14.37
N GLY A 109 -31.88 4.12 -14.23
CA GLY A 109 -32.43 3.39 -15.36
C GLY A 109 -33.35 4.30 -16.19
N PRO A 110 -33.50 4.04 -17.49
CA PRO A 110 -34.39 4.84 -18.33
C PRO A 110 -35.76 4.92 -17.66
N ALA A 111 -36.32 6.12 -17.57
CA ALA A 111 -37.64 6.35 -17.00
C ALA A 111 -38.65 5.51 -17.81
N GLU A 112 -38.99 4.33 -17.29
CA GLU A 112 -40.04 3.50 -17.85
C GLU A 112 -41.35 4.27 -17.76
N GLY A 113 -41.87 4.61 -18.94
CA GLY A 113 -43.29 4.80 -19.23
C GLY A 113 -44.12 5.49 -18.16
N ILE A 114 -44.14 6.82 -18.17
CA ILE A 114 -45.40 7.53 -17.89
C ILE A 114 -46.13 7.60 -19.23
N GLU A 115 -46.77 6.50 -19.61
CA GLU A 115 -47.87 6.55 -20.59
C GLU A 115 -49.06 7.19 -19.88
N SER A 116 -49.43 8.39 -20.37
CA SER A 116 -50.65 9.12 -20.03
C SER A 116 -51.80 8.75 -20.96
#